data_AF-A0A537P262-F1
#
_entry.id   AF-A0A537P262-F1
#
_cell.length_a   1.000
_cell.length_b   1.000
_cell.length_c   1.000
_cell.angle_alpha   90.00
_cell.angle_beta   90.00
_cell.angle_gamma   90.00
#
_symmetry.space_group_name_H-M   'P 1'
#
loop_
_entity.id
_entity.type
_entity.pdbx_description
1 polymer ?
#
loop_
_entity_poly.entity_id
_entity_poly.type
_entity_poly.pdbx_seq_one_letter_code
_entity_poly.pdbx_strand_id
1 'polypeptide(L)'
;MHTATRIAVEAIPRINALAPAAHLCVYGLYAPMNERFLRELGVGTVLGGEFEPSLLSLAERLRSGRRAEVQSEPVISLARIEFLTPDRTGLPPLARYAHLQMPDGSAKVVGFAEGSRGCKHWCRHCPVVPVYQGKFRIVQVPVVLADIRSQVAMGAEHVSFGDPDFLNGPTHALKLARALHGEFPDLSFDATIKVQHLIEHAMLLPELKRCGCLFVTSAVEAVDDRILGYLDKNHSAEDFGRAVALLRQAGIAFAPTFVAFTPWTTLEGYVDLLSRLIELELVESVPPIQLCIRLLVPEGSYLLKLAGFRDLIQDFDARILGYRWRHQDARVDALQQQVQAFIASAEEEGLSRRRVFERIWAMAHQSLSRIAPPLDHLNLGSSMPHLSEPWYCCAEPTTQQLHSF
;
A
#
# COMPACT_ATOMS: atom_id res chain seq x y z
N MET A 1 3.25 4.37 -6.51
CA MET A 1 2.99 4.82 -5.12
C MET A 1 3.16 6.32 -5.06
N HIS A 2 2.52 6.99 -4.10
CA HIS A 2 2.65 8.45 -3.91
C HIS A 2 4.11 8.88 -3.70
N THR A 3 4.83 8.17 -2.83
CA THR A 3 6.28 8.32 -2.58
C THR A 3 7.09 8.41 -3.87
N ALA A 4 6.88 7.49 -4.81
CA ALA A 4 7.63 7.45 -6.07
C ALA A 4 7.36 8.69 -6.93
N THR A 5 6.12 9.19 -6.97
CA THR A 5 5.79 10.41 -7.70
C THR A 5 6.38 11.64 -7.03
N ARG A 6 6.36 11.71 -5.69
CA ARG A 6 7.04 12.77 -4.92
C ARG A 6 8.54 12.82 -5.21
N ILE A 7 9.21 11.66 -5.22
CA ILE A 7 10.64 11.56 -5.58
C ILE A 7 10.87 11.98 -7.03
N ALA A 8 10.02 11.54 -7.97
CA ALA A 8 10.14 11.90 -9.37
C ALA A 8 10.06 13.43 -9.59
N VAL A 9 9.17 14.12 -8.87
CA VAL A 9 9.02 15.58 -8.95
C VAL A 9 10.31 16.32 -8.58
N GLU A 10 11.02 15.86 -7.55
CA GLU A 10 12.32 16.44 -7.17
C GLU A 10 13.43 16.07 -8.17
N ALA A 11 13.39 14.85 -8.72
CA ALA A 11 14.43 14.36 -9.63
C ALA A 11 14.34 14.95 -11.05
N ILE A 12 13.13 15.21 -11.56
CA ILE A 12 12.91 15.64 -12.96
C ILE A 12 13.71 16.90 -13.34
N PRO A 13 13.70 18.01 -12.57
CA PRO A 13 14.50 19.19 -12.89
C PRO A 13 15.99 18.89 -13.05
N ARG A 14 16.54 18.02 -12.17
CA ARG A 14 17.95 17.60 -12.23
C ARG A 14 18.23 16.74 -13.45
N ILE A 15 17.32 15.81 -13.78
CA ILE A 15 17.43 14.98 -14.98
C ILE A 15 17.41 15.85 -16.24
N ASN A 16 16.52 16.85 -16.32
CA ASN A 16 16.46 17.78 -17.45
C ASN A 16 17.75 18.58 -17.62
N ALA A 17 18.41 18.98 -16.51
CA ALA A 17 19.69 19.68 -16.57
C ALA A 17 20.84 18.78 -17.05
N LEU A 18 20.87 17.52 -16.59
CA LEU A 18 21.94 16.55 -16.93
C LEU A 18 21.75 15.91 -18.31
N ALA A 19 20.50 15.73 -18.74
CA ALA A 19 20.14 15.06 -19.98
C ALA A 19 19.02 15.82 -20.70
N PRO A 20 19.29 17.05 -21.21
CA PRO A 20 18.26 17.87 -21.88
C PRO A 20 17.72 17.21 -23.15
N ALA A 21 18.47 16.27 -23.73
CA ALA A 21 18.06 15.47 -24.87
C ALA A 21 17.34 14.15 -24.50
N ALA A 22 17.08 13.88 -23.22
CA ALA A 22 16.29 12.71 -22.83
C ALA A 22 14.79 12.95 -23.05
N HIS A 23 14.06 11.90 -23.43
CA HIS A 23 12.59 11.91 -23.37
C HIS A 23 12.16 11.40 -22.00
N LEU A 24 11.40 12.19 -21.25
CA LEU A 24 10.90 11.79 -19.95
C LEU A 24 9.51 11.16 -20.08
N CYS A 25 9.38 9.94 -19.57
CA CYS A 25 8.13 9.20 -19.47
C CYS A 25 7.88 8.85 -18.00
N VAL A 26 6.69 9.15 -17.50
CA VAL A 26 6.22 8.77 -16.16
C VAL A 26 4.99 7.87 -16.29
N TYR A 27 4.91 6.83 -15.47
CA TYR A 27 3.80 5.90 -15.51
C TYR A 27 3.42 5.36 -14.12
N GLY A 28 2.20 4.84 -14.00
CA GLY A 28 1.67 4.23 -12.79
C GLY A 28 0.44 4.96 -12.22
N LEU A 29 -0.05 4.53 -11.06
CA LEU A 29 -1.35 4.97 -10.52
C LEU A 29 -1.46 6.50 -10.32
N TYR A 30 -0.38 7.15 -9.89
CA TYR A 30 -0.37 8.57 -9.57
C TYR A 30 0.03 9.47 -10.74
N ALA A 31 0.56 8.90 -11.83
CA ALA A 31 1.03 9.68 -12.98
C ALA A 31 -0.13 10.40 -13.70
N PRO A 32 -1.26 9.74 -14.07
CA PRO A 32 -2.40 10.41 -14.70
C PRO A 32 -2.99 11.55 -13.88
N MET A 33 -3.09 11.36 -12.55
CA MET A 33 -3.70 12.36 -11.67
C MET A 33 -2.86 13.63 -11.53
N ASN A 34 -1.56 13.53 -11.83
CA ASN A 34 -0.61 14.64 -11.76
C ASN A 34 -0.13 15.07 -13.16
N GLU A 35 -0.84 14.70 -14.23
CA GLU A 35 -0.41 14.91 -15.62
C GLU A 35 0.00 16.36 -15.89
N ARG A 36 -0.87 17.32 -15.56
CA ARG A 36 -0.62 18.74 -15.81
C ARG A 36 0.70 19.19 -15.20
N PHE A 37 0.88 18.91 -13.91
CA PHE A 37 2.08 19.31 -13.17
C PHE A 37 3.33 18.61 -13.70
N LEU A 38 3.25 17.31 -14.00
CA LEU A 38 4.38 16.57 -14.56
C LEU A 38 4.79 17.09 -15.95
N ARG A 39 3.82 17.48 -16.79
CA ARG A 39 4.09 18.11 -18.09
C ARG A 39 4.74 19.49 -17.94
N GLU A 40 4.32 20.29 -16.96
CA GLU A 40 4.95 21.57 -16.62
C GLU A 40 6.44 21.39 -16.19
N LEU A 41 6.77 20.23 -15.60
CA LEU A 41 8.17 19.84 -15.29
C LEU A 41 8.95 19.28 -16.50
N GLY A 42 8.38 19.25 -17.70
CA GLY A 42 9.05 18.78 -18.92
C GLY A 42 8.86 17.29 -19.23
N VAL A 43 7.90 16.61 -18.59
CA VAL A 43 7.55 15.24 -18.95
C VAL A 43 6.82 15.19 -20.30
N GLY A 44 7.36 14.39 -21.23
CA GLY A 44 6.78 14.24 -22.57
C GLY A 44 5.64 13.21 -22.63
N THR A 45 5.74 12.14 -21.85
CA THR A 45 4.74 11.04 -21.85
C THR A 45 4.26 10.71 -20.44
N VAL A 46 2.93 10.62 -20.27
CA VAL A 46 2.26 10.25 -19.01
C VAL A 46 1.34 9.06 -19.29
N LEU A 47 1.50 7.96 -18.56
CA LEU A 47 0.76 6.71 -18.77
C LEU A 47 0.18 6.12 -17.47
N GLY A 48 -0.94 5.41 -17.57
CA GLY A 48 -1.58 4.71 -16.47
C GLY A 48 -2.52 3.60 -16.93
N GLY A 49 -2.91 2.73 -16.00
CA GLY A 49 -3.67 1.51 -16.30
C GLY A 49 -2.74 0.42 -16.84
N GLU A 50 -3.13 -0.20 -17.96
CA GLU A 50 -2.33 -1.18 -18.70
C GLU A 50 -1.38 -0.43 -19.67
N PHE A 51 -0.22 -0.02 -19.14
CA PHE A 51 0.68 0.95 -19.79
C PHE A 51 1.71 0.32 -20.73
N GLU A 52 1.91 -1.00 -20.72
CA GLU A 52 2.97 -1.67 -21.47
C GLU A 52 2.88 -1.47 -22.99
N PRO A 53 1.72 -1.60 -23.65
CA PRO A 53 1.63 -1.32 -25.08
C PRO A 53 1.97 0.14 -25.42
N SER A 54 1.60 1.08 -24.54
CA SER A 54 1.91 2.49 -24.71
C SER A 54 3.40 2.78 -24.50
N LEU A 55 4.07 2.08 -23.59
CA LEU A 55 5.53 2.15 -23.44
C LEU A 55 6.25 1.63 -24.69
N LEU A 56 5.77 0.52 -25.27
CA LEU A 56 6.31 0.00 -26.53
C LEU A 56 6.11 1.00 -27.68
N SER A 57 4.90 1.55 -27.84
CA SER A 57 4.62 2.58 -28.85
C SER A 57 5.54 3.80 -28.70
N LEU A 58 5.77 4.25 -27.46
CA LEU A 58 6.71 5.33 -27.18
C LEU A 58 8.13 4.95 -27.61
N ALA A 59 8.62 3.77 -27.24
CA ALA A 59 9.96 3.31 -27.58
C ALA A 59 10.17 3.25 -29.11
N GLU A 60 9.17 2.75 -29.86
CA GLU A 60 9.21 2.71 -31.32
C GLU A 60 9.20 4.11 -31.95
N ARG A 61 8.38 5.01 -31.42
CA ARG A 61 8.33 6.41 -31.83
C ARG A 61 9.68 7.10 -31.64
N LEU A 62 10.30 6.94 -30.47
CA LEU A 62 11.63 7.48 -30.17
C LEU A 62 12.71 6.88 -31.08
N ARG A 63 12.67 5.57 -31.32
CA ARG A 63 13.60 4.89 -32.25
C ARG A 63 13.49 5.41 -33.68
N SER A 64 12.30 5.81 -34.11
CA SER A 64 12.05 6.39 -35.45
C SER A 64 12.40 7.88 -35.58
N GLY A 65 13.01 8.50 -34.56
CA GLY A 65 13.38 9.92 -34.58
C GLY A 65 12.21 10.89 -34.39
N ARG A 66 11.00 10.39 -34.11
CA ARG A 66 9.77 11.17 -33.94
C ARG A 66 9.58 11.69 -32.51
N ARG A 67 10.66 12.14 -31.88
CA ARG A 67 10.68 12.59 -30.47
C ARG A 67 9.85 13.87 -30.23
N ALA A 68 9.82 14.77 -31.21
CA ALA A 68 9.08 16.03 -31.10
C ALA A 68 7.56 15.87 -31.25
N GLU A 69 7.08 14.67 -31.58
CA GLU A 69 5.65 14.42 -31.70
C GLU A 69 4.97 14.39 -30.33
N VAL A 70 3.79 14.98 -30.25
CA VAL A 70 2.92 14.88 -29.07
C VAL A 70 2.58 13.42 -28.80
N GLN A 71 2.44 13.06 -27.52
CA GLN A 71 1.95 11.75 -27.11
C GLN A 71 0.66 11.39 -27.88
N SER A 72 0.67 10.27 -28.60
CA SER A 72 -0.49 9.74 -29.33
C SER A 72 -1.25 8.70 -28.50
N GLU A 73 -0.57 8.09 -27.53
CA GLU A 73 -1.12 7.08 -26.65
C GLU A 73 -2.06 7.72 -25.60
N PRO A 74 -3.16 7.05 -25.20
CA PRO A 74 -4.02 7.58 -24.14
C PRO A 74 -3.27 7.62 -22.81
N VAL A 75 -3.53 8.66 -22.00
CA VAL A 75 -2.95 8.79 -20.65
C VAL A 75 -3.36 7.64 -19.74
N ILE A 76 -4.61 7.17 -19.85
CA ILE A 76 -5.08 5.96 -19.16
C ILE A 76 -5.60 4.97 -20.20
N SER A 77 -5.01 3.78 -20.24
CA SER A 77 -5.50 2.66 -21.03
C SER A 77 -6.00 1.55 -20.12
N LEU A 78 -7.22 1.07 -20.34
CA LEU A 78 -7.76 -0.14 -19.68
C LEU A 78 -8.12 -1.23 -20.70
N ALA A 79 -7.54 -1.13 -21.90
CA ALA A 79 -7.65 -2.15 -22.93
C ALA A 79 -7.13 -3.49 -22.40
N ARG A 80 -7.65 -4.61 -22.91
CA ARG A 80 -7.04 -5.90 -22.60
C ARG A 80 -5.70 -5.97 -23.32
N ILE A 81 -4.68 -6.39 -22.58
CA ILE A 81 -3.33 -6.57 -23.10
C ILE A 81 -2.94 -8.04 -23.00
N GLU A 82 -1.94 -8.42 -23.77
CA GLU A 82 -1.22 -9.68 -23.59
C GLU A 82 -0.11 -9.45 -22.57
N PHE A 83 -0.21 -10.11 -21.41
CA PHE A 83 0.85 -10.08 -20.41
C PHE A 83 2.00 -10.99 -20.86
N LEU A 84 3.21 -10.47 -20.77
CA LEU A 84 4.44 -11.19 -21.07
C LEU A 84 5.18 -11.51 -19.77
N THR A 85 5.96 -12.59 -19.78
CA THR A 85 6.88 -12.87 -18.68
C THR A 85 7.92 -11.74 -18.58
N PRO A 86 8.08 -11.09 -17.42
CA PRO A 86 9.09 -10.06 -17.24
C PRO A 86 10.50 -10.60 -17.49
N ASP A 87 11.33 -9.84 -18.21
CA ASP A 87 12.76 -10.09 -18.28
C ASP A 87 13.43 -9.46 -17.06
N ARG A 88 14.03 -10.31 -16.21
CA ARG A 88 14.75 -9.89 -14.99
C ARG A 88 16.26 -9.82 -15.18
N THR A 89 16.75 -10.08 -16.40
CA THR A 89 18.18 -10.04 -16.71
C THR A 89 18.75 -8.65 -16.44
N GLY A 90 19.86 -8.57 -15.71
CA GLY A 90 20.54 -7.30 -15.42
C GLY A 90 19.92 -6.47 -14.30
N LEU A 91 18.81 -6.91 -13.69
CA LEU A 91 18.27 -6.27 -12.49
C LEU A 91 19.17 -6.56 -11.26
N PRO A 92 19.19 -5.67 -10.26
CA PRO A 92 19.85 -5.94 -8.98
C PRO A 92 19.41 -7.27 -8.35
N PRO A 93 20.30 -7.98 -7.62
CA PRO A 93 19.93 -9.23 -6.95
C PRO A 93 18.84 -9.01 -5.89
N LEU A 94 17.99 -10.03 -5.70
CA LEU A 94 16.85 -9.96 -4.77
C LEU A 94 17.24 -9.59 -3.34
N ALA A 95 18.43 -9.99 -2.90
CA ALA A 95 18.98 -9.65 -1.57
C ALA A 95 19.20 -8.15 -1.32
N ARG A 96 19.08 -7.29 -2.34
CA ARG A 96 19.14 -5.82 -2.19
C ARG A 96 17.78 -5.16 -1.95
N TYR A 97 16.70 -5.92 -2.03
CA TYR A 97 15.33 -5.43 -1.78
C TYR A 97 14.87 -5.83 -0.37
N ALA A 98 13.63 -5.48 -0.04
CA ALA A 98 13.00 -5.90 1.19
C ALA A 98 13.08 -7.43 1.38
N HIS A 99 13.28 -7.86 2.61
CA HIS A 99 13.32 -9.26 3.00
C HIS A 99 12.19 -9.57 3.97
N LEU A 100 11.77 -10.83 4.02
CA LEU A 100 10.79 -11.28 4.99
C LEU A 100 11.51 -11.56 6.31
N GLN A 101 11.09 -10.90 7.38
CA GLN A 101 11.52 -11.16 8.75
C GLN A 101 10.57 -12.16 9.41
N MET A 102 11.12 -13.24 9.93
CA MET A 102 10.38 -14.29 10.64
C MET A 102 10.40 -14.05 12.16
N PRO A 103 9.40 -14.56 12.91
CA PRO A 103 9.34 -14.38 14.36
C PRO A 103 10.54 -14.97 15.14
N ASP A 104 11.24 -15.94 14.57
CA ASP A 104 12.44 -16.56 15.13
C ASP A 104 13.74 -15.76 14.86
N GLY A 105 13.62 -14.60 14.19
CA GLY A 105 14.74 -13.74 13.81
C GLY A 105 15.43 -14.15 12.51
N SER A 106 14.99 -15.22 11.84
CA SER A 106 15.48 -15.56 10.50
C SER A 106 14.92 -14.61 9.44
N ALA A 107 15.66 -14.44 8.34
CA ALA A 107 15.23 -13.65 7.20
C ALA A 107 15.18 -14.50 5.93
N LYS A 108 14.22 -14.22 5.04
CA LYS A 108 14.07 -14.89 3.75
C LYS A 108 14.16 -13.89 2.60
N VAL A 109 14.76 -14.31 1.49
CA VAL A 109 14.80 -13.50 0.26
C VAL A 109 13.41 -13.47 -0.38
N VAL A 110 12.95 -12.26 -0.73
CA VAL A 110 11.60 -12.02 -1.25
C VAL A 110 11.64 -11.74 -2.75
N GLY A 111 10.82 -12.49 -3.49
CA GLY A 111 10.39 -12.14 -4.84
C GLY A 111 9.05 -11.38 -4.82
N PHE A 112 8.69 -10.78 -5.94
CA PHE A 112 7.46 -10.02 -6.12
C PHE A 112 6.75 -10.45 -7.39
N ALA A 113 5.43 -10.61 -7.32
CA ALA A 113 4.59 -10.93 -8.48
C ALA A 113 3.22 -10.24 -8.37
N GLU A 114 2.57 -10.03 -9.52
CA GLU A 114 1.17 -9.59 -9.58
C GLU A 114 0.33 -10.72 -10.18
N GLY A 115 -0.64 -11.23 -9.42
CA GLY A 115 -1.66 -12.16 -9.94
C GLY A 115 -2.74 -11.44 -10.76
N SER A 116 -2.89 -10.14 -10.53
CA SER A 116 -3.92 -9.30 -11.12
C SER A 116 -3.63 -7.82 -10.95
N ARG A 117 -4.32 -7.00 -11.75
CA ARG A 117 -4.28 -5.53 -11.72
C ARG A 117 -5.67 -4.93 -11.61
N GLY A 118 -5.71 -3.75 -11.01
CA GLY A 118 -6.96 -3.05 -10.72
C GLY A 118 -7.75 -3.70 -9.58
N CYS A 119 -8.85 -3.07 -9.21
CA CYS A 119 -9.71 -3.51 -8.11
C CYS A 119 -11.18 -3.29 -8.49
N LYS A 120 -12.09 -4.20 -8.09
CA LYS A 120 -13.53 -4.04 -8.31
C LYS A 120 -14.18 -3.05 -7.34
N HIS A 121 -13.47 -2.73 -6.25
CA HIS A 121 -13.94 -1.86 -5.18
C HIS A 121 -13.73 -0.37 -5.49
N TRP A 122 -14.52 0.48 -4.83
CA TRP A 122 -14.58 1.94 -5.08
C TRP A 122 -14.16 2.77 -3.86
N CYS A 123 -13.31 2.21 -2.99
CA CYS A 123 -12.81 2.87 -1.77
C CYS A 123 -12.32 4.30 -2.10
N ARG A 124 -12.91 5.32 -1.48
CA ARG A 124 -12.82 6.71 -1.97
C ARG A 124 -11.43 7.32 -1.89
N HIS A 125 -10.60 6.84 -0.97
CA HIS A 125 -9.20 7.28 -0.79
C HIS A 125 -8.19 6.49 -1.65
N CYS A 126 -8.60 5.38 -2.26
CA CYS A 126 -7.67 4.45 -2.90
C CYS A 126 -7.19 5.00 -4.26
N PRO A 127 -5.87 5.04 -4.52
CA PRO A 127 -5.32 5.55 -5.78
C PRO A 127 -5.54 4.60 -6.97
N VAL A 128 -6.02 3.39 -6.75
CA VAL A 128 -6.41 2.46 -7.82
C VAL A 128 -7.71 2.92 -8.49
N VAL A 129 -8.64 3.49 -7.74
CA VAL A 129 -9.99 3.82 -8.20
C VAL A 129 -10.01 4.87 -9.32
N PRO A 130 -9.26 5.99 -9.26
CA PRO A 130 -9.25 6.99 -10.33
C PRO A 130 -8.77 6.42 -11.68
N VAL A 131 -7.89 5.43 -11.64
CA VAL A 131 -7.31 4.80 -12.84
C VAL A 131 -8.16 3.64 -13.36
N TYR A 132 -8.51 2.69 -12.49
CA TYR A 132 -9.15 1.44 -12.90
C TYR A 132 -10.68 1.47 -12.84
N GLN A 133 -11.28 2.33 -12.01
CA GLN A 133 -12.74 2.53 -11.95
C GLN A 133 -13.54 1.22 -11.87
N GLY A 134 -13.18 0.34 -10.93
CA GLY A 134 -13.82 -0.96 -10.76
C GLY A 134 -13.38 -2.04 -11.77
N LYS A 135 -12.51 -1.72 -12.74
CA LYS A 135 -11.97 -2.72 -13.66
C LYS A 135 -10.87 -3.53 -12.99
N PHE A 136 -10.88 -4.81 -13.34
CA PHE A 136 -9.96 -5.83 -12.86
C PHE A 136 -9.45 -6.64 -14.05
N ARG A 137 -8.16 -7.00 -14.01
CA ARG A 137 -7.45 -7.76 -15.03
C ARG A 137 -6.65 -8.86 -14.36
N ILE A 138 -6.87 -10.10 -14.79
CA ILE A 138 -6.05 -11.22 -14.33
C ILE A 138 -4.77 -11.28 -15.16
N VAL A 139 -3.64 -11.55 -14.50
CA VAL A 139 -2.41 -11.98 -15.17
C VAL A 139 -2.48 -13.51 -15.27
N GLN A 140 -2.24 -14.08 -16.44
CA GLN A 140 -2.41 -15.51 -16.68
C GLN A 140 -1.45 -16.32 -15.79
N VAL A 141 -1.95 -17.38 -15.14
CA VAL A 141 -1.14 -18.23 -14.23
C VAL A 141 0.20 -18.66 -14.83
N PRO A 142 0.30 -19.10 -16.12
CA PRO A 142 1.59 -19.45 -16.71
C PRO A 142 2.60 -18.30 -16.76
N VAL A 143 2.14 -17.06 -16.95
CA VAL A 143 2.99 -15.85 -16.96
C VAL A 143 3.51 -15.58 -15.55
N VAL A 144 2.61 -15.61 -14.56
CA VAL A 144 2.98 -15.39 -13.16
C VAL A 144 3.97 -16.45 -12.67
N LEU A 145 3.73 -17.73 -12.97
CA LEU A 145 4.65 -18.81 -12.59
C LEU A 145 5.99 -18.75 -13.33
N ALA A 146 6.01 -18.32 -14.59
CA ALA A 146 7.26 -18.11 -15.32
C ALA A 146 8.12 -17.01 -14.68
N ASP A 147 7.47 -15.93 -14.24
CA ASP A 147 8.14 -14.86 -13.51
C ASP A 147 8.68 -15.34 -12.15
N ILE A 148 7.85 -16.03 -11.37
CA ILE A 148 8.26 -16.59 -10.07
C ILE A 148 9.40 -17.60 -10.24
N ARG A 149 9.36 -18.47 -11.26
CA ARG A 149 10.47 -19.38 -11.60
C ARG A 149 11.80 -18.65 -11.73
N SER A 150 11.81 -17.52 -12.44
CA SER A 150 13.03 -16.73 -12.62
C SER A 150 13.55 -16.19 -11.28
N GLN A 151 12.66 -15.77 -10.39
CA GLN A 151 13.01 -15.25 -9.06
C GLN A 151 13.46 -16.34 -8.10
N VAL A 152 12.86 -17.53 -8.14
CA VAL A 152 13.31 -18.71 -7.37
C VAL A 152 14.71 -19.12 -7.84
N ALA A 153 15.01 -19.09 -9.14
CA ALA A 153 16.36 -19.30 -9.65
C ALA A 153 17.37 -18.24 -9.18
N MET A 154 16.88 -17.04 -8.81
CA MET A 154 17.66 -15.97 -8.17
C MET A 154 17.68 -16.06 -6.63
N GLY A 155 17.13 -17.13 -6.04
CA GLY A 155 17.17 -17.40 -4.60
C GLY A 155 15.94 -16.93 -3.82
N ALA A 156 14.82 -16.59 -4.45
CA ALA A 156 13.59 -16.26 -3.73
C ALA A 156 13.06 -17.45 -2.90
N GLU A 157 12.75 -17.20 -1.64
CA GLU A 157 12.18 -18.16 -0.67
C GLU A 157 10.76 -17.76 -0.21
N HIS A 158 10.35 -16.55 -0.58
CA HIS A 158 9.04 -15.97 -0.35
C HIS A 158 8.61 -15.11 -1.53
N VAL A 159 7.30 -15.04 -1.81
CA VAL A 159 6.73 -14.14 -2.82
C VAL A 159 5.71 -13.21 -2.18
N SER A 160 5.89 -11.90 -2.33
CA SER A 160 4.85 -10.93 -1.99
C SER A 160 3.97 -10.67 -3.23
N PHE A 161 2.66 -10.92 -3.11
CA PHE A 161 1.71 -10.62 -4.18
C PHE A 161 1.24 -9.16 -4.10
N GLY A 162 1.59 -8.39 -5.13
CA GLY A 162 1.30 -6.96 -5.24
C GLY A 162 -0.12 -6.60 -5.66
N ASP A 163 -1.01 -7.58 -5.79
CA ASP A 163 -2.41 -7.40 -6.12
C ASP A 163 -3.08 -6.40 -5.15
N PRO A 164 -3.84 -5.40 -5.63
CA PRO A 164 -4.59 -4.50 -4.73
C PRO A 164 -5.58 -5.24 -3.81
N ASP A 165 -6.01 -6.42 -4.24
CA ASP A 165 -6.84 -7.36 -3.49
C ASP A 165 -6.76 -8.73 -4.16
N PHE A 166 -6.00 -9.65 -3.58
CA PHE A 166 -5.70 -10.97 -4.15
C PHE A 166 -6.97 -11.80 -4.36
N LEU A 167 -7.96 -11.69 -3.46
CA LEU A 167 -9.25 -12.39 -3.60
C LEU A 167 -10.28 -11.62 -4.44
N ASN A 168 -9.89 -10.55 -5.14
CA ASN A 168 -10.77 -9.88 -6.09
C ASN A 168 -11.20 -10.79 -7.26
N GLY A 169 -10.42 -11.83 -7.54
CA GLY A 169 -10.79 -12.98 -8.38
C GLY A 169 -10.52 -14.30 -7.67
N PRO A 170 -11.39 -14.77 -6.76
CA PRO A 170 -11.06 -15.85 -5.81
C PRO A 170 -10.74 -17.18 -6.52
N THR A 171 -11.44 -17.51 -7.61
CA THR A 171 -11.14 -18.70 -8.41
C THR A 171 -9.76 -18.63 -9.09
N HIS A 172 -9.36 -17.44 -9.54
CA HIS A 172 -8.04 -17.23 -10.15
C HIS A 172 -6.94 -17.31 -9.10
N ALA A 173 -7.10 -16.59 -7.98
CA ALA A 173 -6.19 -16.62 -6.85
C ALA A 173 -5.93 -18.04 -6.33
N LEU A 174 -6.98 -18.85 -6.20
CA LEU A 174 -6.84 -20.24 -5.74
C LEU A 174 -6.12 -21.12 -6.77
N LYS A 175 -6.37 -20.93 -8.06
CA LYS A 175 -5.64 -21.63 -9.12
C LYS A 175 -4.16 -21.27 -9.08
N LEU A 176 -3.84 -19.98 -8.92
CA LEU A 176 -2.48 -19.48 -8.82
C LEU A 176 -1.76 -20.04 -7.58
N ALA A 177 -2.36 -19.93 -6.39
CA ALA A 177 -1.77 -20.43 -5.14
C ALA A 177 -1.52 -21.94 -5.18
N ARG A 178 -2.46 -22.72 -5.74
CA ARG A 178 -2.29 -24.18 -5.91
C ARG A 178 -1.18 -24.52 -6.89
N ALA A 179 -1.12 -23.83 -8.02
CA ALA A 179 -0.10 -24.09 -9.03
C ALA A 179 1.29 -23.69 -8.51
N LEU A 180 1.38 -22.57 -7.78
CA LEU A 180 2.61 -22.15 -7.10
C LEU A 180 3.09 -23.20 -6.11
N HIS A 181 2.23 -23.63 -5.19
CA HIS A 181 2.57 -24.64 -4.19
C HIS A 181 2.90 -26.01 -4.81
N GLY A 182 2.25 -26.36 -5.93
CA GLY A 182 2.55 -27.59 -6.67
C GLY A 182 3.94 -27.59 -7.31
N GLU A 183 4.44 -26.44 -7.75
CA GLU A 183 5.76 -26.29 -8.36
C GLU A 183 6.86 -26.06 -7.30
N PHE A 184 6.53 -25.31 -6.24
CA PHE A 184 7.44 -24.95 -5.15
C PHE A 184 6.79 -25.13 -3.77
N PRO A 185 6.77 -26.37 -3.23
CA PRO A 185 6.05 -26.67 -1.98
C PRO A 185 6.55 -25.90 -0.75
N ASP A 186 7.85 -25.58 -0.71
CA ASP A 186 8.49 -24.86 0.40
C ASP A 186 8.45 -23.33 0.24
N LEU A 187 8.02 -22.84 -0.94
CA LEU A 187 7.93 -21.41 -1.20
C LEU A 187 6.70 -20.85 -0.50
N SER A 188 6.93 -19.82 0.30
CA SER A 188 5.87 -19.12 1.02
C SER A 188 5.39 -17.88 0.26
N PHE A 189 4.23 -17.35 0.61
CA PHE A 189 3.76 -16.08 0.05
C PHE A 189 2.95 -15.25 1.05
N ASP A 190 2.86 -13.96 0.76
CA ASP A 190 1.92 -13.03 1.39
C ASP A 190 0.98 -12.43 0.35
N ALA A 191 -0.17 -11.92 0.82
CA ALA A 191 -1.16 -11.31 -0.05
C ALA A 191 -1.88 -10.16 0.65
N THR A 192 -2.24 -9.14 -0.14
CA THR A 192 -3.21 -8.13 0.29
C THR A 192 -4.63 -8.61 0.02
N ILE A 193 -5.50 -8.65 1.02
CA ILE A 193 -6.91 -9.08 0.86
C ILE A 193 -7.81 -8.10 1.61
N LYS A 194 -8.91 -7.66 0.98
CA LYS A 194 -9.90 -6.79 1.66
C LYS A 194 -10.61 -7.55 2.78
N VAL A 195 -10.90 -6.87 3.91
CA VAL A 195 -11.66 -7.43 5.06
C VAL A 195 -12.96 -8.08 4.60
N GLN A 196 -13.71 -7.43 3.71
CA GLN A 196 -14.93 -7.97 3.11
C GLN A 196 -14.70 -9.35 2.45
N HIS A 197 -13.64 -9.50 1.65
CA HIS A 197 -13.33 -10.77 0.98
C HIS A 197 -12.80 -11.84 1.95
N LEU A 198 -12.12 -11.46 3.03
CA LEU A 198 -11.75 -12.43 4.08
C LEU A 198 -12.99 -13.10 4.69
N ILE A 199 -14.07 -12.34 4.84
CA ILE A 199 -15.33 -12.84 5.39
C ILE A 199 -16.11 -13.62 4.33
N GLU A 200 -16.33 -13.03 3.15
CA GLU A 200 -17.09 -13.65 2.06
C GLU A 200 -16.46 -14.94 1.54
N HIS A 201 -15.13 -15.06 1.63
CA HIS A 201 -14.36 -16.19 1.13
C HIS A 201 -13.60 -16.93 2.24
N ALA A 202 -14.12 -16.89 3.48
CA ALA A 202 -13.54 -17.53 4.65
C ALA A 202 -13.17 -19.02 4.42
N MET A 203 -13.98 -19.74 3.63
CA MET A 203 -13.75 -21.15 3.31
C MET A 203 -12.48 -21.40 2.49
N LEU A 204 -11.89 -20.37 1.88
CA LEU A 204 -10.66 -20.48 1.09
C LEU A 204 -9.40 -20.32 1.95
N LEU A 205 -9.51 -19.74 3.15
CA LEU A 205 -8.35 -19.44 3.99
C LEU A 205 -7.54 -20.70 4.38
N PRO A 206 -8.15 -21.84 4.76
CA PRO A 206 -7.38 -23.06 5.06
C PRO A 206 -6.56 -23.54 3.85
N GLU A 207 -7.10 -23.39 2.64
CA GLU A 207 -6.41 -23.77 1.41
C GLU A 207 -5.27 -22.79 1.09
N LEU A 208 -5.46 -21.49 1.29
CA LEU A 208 -4.37 -20.51 1.18
C LEU A 208 -3.23 -20.83 2.15
N LYS A 209 -3.56 -21.17 3.40
CA LYS A 209 -2.57 -21.60 4.40
C LYS A 209 -1.80 -22.83 3.91
N ARG A 210 -2.52 -23.86 3.44
CA ARG A 210 -1.92 -25.09 2.91
C ARG A 210 -0.98 -24.81 1.74
N CYS A 211 -1.31 -23.84 0.90
CA CYS A 211 -0.48 -23.42 -0.22
C CYS A 211 0.71 -22.52 0.16
N GLY A 212 0.92 -22.22 1.44
CA GLY A 212 2.09 -21.45 1.90
C GLY A 212 1.83 -19.98 2.21
N CYS A 213 0.57 -19.54 2.31
CA CYS A 213 0.25 -18.17 2.76
C CYS A 213 0.67 -17.98 4.23
N LEU A 214 1.64 -17.09 4.48
CA LEU A 214 2.14 -16.81 5.82
C LEU A 214 1.31 -15.76 6.53
N PHE A 215 1.07 -14.65 5.85
CA PHE A 215 0.32 -13.53 6.38
C PHE A 215 -0.52 -12.84 5.32
N VAL A 216 -1.58 -12.17 5.78
CA VAL A 216 -2.44 -11.33 4.96
C VAL A 216 -2.34 -9.90 5.45
N THR A 217 -2.14 -8.98 4.50
CA THR A 217 -2.30 -7.55 4.75
C THR A 217 -3.73 -7.13 4.42
N SER A 218 -4.42 -6.42 5.31
CA SER A 218 -5.74 -5.84 4.99
C SER A 218 -5.83 -4.40 5.42
N ALA A 219 -6.32 -3.59 4.48
CA ALA A 219 -6.60 -2.18 4.72
C ALA A 219 -7.92 -2.03 5.48
N VAL A 220 -7.81 -2.04 6.82
CA VAL A 220 -8.90 -1.78 7.79
C VAL A 220 -9.22 -0.29 7.82
N GLU A 221 -8.21 0.57 7.71
CA GLU A 221 -8.28 2.05 7.70
C GLU A 221 -8.69 2.68 9.02
N ALA A 222 -9.80 2.24 9.63
CA ALA A 222 -10.37 2.84 10.83
C ALA A 222 -11.20 1.81 11.64
N VAL A 223 -11.53 2.16 12.89
CA VAL A 223 -12.49 1.42 13.73
C VAL A 223 -13.77 2.22 14.04
N ASP A 224 -13.90 3.41 13.46
CA ASP A 224 -15.14 4.21 13.46
C ASP A 224 -15.92 3.90 12.17
N ASP A 225 -17.07 3.25 12.29
CA ASP A 225 -17.93 2.85 11.17
C ASP A 225 -18.38 4.05 10.31
N ARG A 226 -18.49 5.24 10.88
CA ARG A 226 -18.79 6.46 10.12
C ARG A 226 -17.63 6.82 9.19
N ILE A 227 -16.39 6.71 9.66
CA ILE A 227 -15.19 6.92 8.83
C ILE A 227 -15.12 5.85 7.75
N LEU A 228 -15.35 4.58 8.09
CA LEU A 228 -15.40 3.48 7.11
C LEU A 228 -16.48 3.73 6.03
N GLY A 229 -17.62 4.30 6.42
CA GLY A 229 -18.67 4.75 5.51
C GLY A 229 -18.23 5.89 4.58
N TYR A 230 -17.53 6.91 5.10
CA TYR A 230 -16.95 7.98 4.28
C TYR A 230 -15.89 7.47 3.30
N LEU A 231 -15.11 6.47 3.70
CA LEU A 231 -14.08 5.85 2.86
C LEU A 231 -14.62 4.78 1.89
N ASP A 232 -15.90 4.40 2.00
CA ASP A 232 -16.55 3.35 1.19
C ASP A 232 -15.86 1.98 1.32
N LYS A 233 -15.53 1.61 2.56
CA LYS A 233 -14.73 0.42 2.85
C LYS A 233 -15.49 -0.89 2.82
N ASN A 234 -16.81 -0.85 2.83
CA ASN A 234 -17.70 -2.01 2.78
C ASN A 234 -17.34 -3.10 3.82
N HIS A 235 -16.96 -2.66 5.01
CA HIS A 235 -16.83 -3.48 6.22
C HIS A 235 -16.97 -2.57 7.44
N SER A 236 -17.32 -3.15 8.59
CA SER A 236 -17.40 -2.47 9.89
C SER A 236 -16.24 -2.80 10.82
N ALA A 237 -16.19 -2.16 11.99
CA ALA A 237 -15.31 -2.52 13.09
C ALA A 237 -15.58 -3.92 13.66
N GLU A 238 -16.83 -4.39 13.57
CA GLU A 238 -17.19 -5.78 13.89
C GLU A 238 -16.58 -6.75 12.88
N ASP A 239 -16.69 -6.44 11.59
CA ASP A 239 -16.10 -7.23 10.50
C ASP A 239 -14.57 -7.33 10.63
N PHE A 240 -13.90 -6.27 11.10
CA PHE A 240 -12.48 -6.34 11.45
C PHE A 240 -12.22 -7.43 12.50
N GLY A 241 -13.00 -7.48 13.58
CA GLY A 241 -12.90 -8.54 14.59
C GLY A 241 -13.17 -9.94 14.03
N ARG A 242 -14.15 -10.06 13.12
CA ARG A 242 -14.45 -11.34 12.43
C ARG A 242 -13.30 -11.79 11.54
N ALA A 243 -12.67 -10.88 10.80
CA ALA A 243 -11.51 -11.19 9.96
C ALA A 243 -10.32 -11.68 10.80
N VAL A 244 -10.07 -11.09 11.97
CA VAL A 244 -9.05 -11.57 12.93
C VAL A 244 -9.33 -13.01 13.34
N ALA A 245 -10.57 -13.32 13.74
CA ALA A 245 -10.95 -14.66 14.18
C ALA A 245 -10.79 -15.70 13.05
N LEU A 246 -11.20 -15.35 11.83
CA LEU A 246 -11.09 -16.23 10.65
C LEU A 246 -9.65 -16.54 10.27
N LEU A 247 -8.77 -15.52 10.25
CA LEU A 247 -7.35 -15.71 9.95
C LEU A 247 -6.64 -16.52 11.04
N ARG A 248 -6.95 -16.28 12.32
CA ARG A 248 -6.46 -17.10 13.44
C ARG A 248 -6.87 -18.56 13.31
N GLN A 249 -8.15 -18.82 13.01
CA GLN A 249 -8.67 -20.17 12.79
C GLN A 249 -7.95 -20.88 11.64
N ALA A 250 -7.61 -20.15 10.57
CA ALA A 250 -6.86 -20.69 9.43
C ALA A 250 -5.34 -20.80 9.70
N GLY A 251 -4.83 -20.29 10.82
CA GLY A 251 -3.40 -20.24 11.11
C GLY A 251 -2.62 -19.29 10.21
N ILE A 252 -3.26 -18.25 9.68
CA ILE A 252 -2.65 -17.20 8.85
C ILE A 252 -2.46 -15.96 9.73
N ALA A 253 -1.27 -15.38 9.66
CA ALA A 253 -0.96 -14.15 10.37
C ALA A 253 -1.72 -12.96 9.78
N PHE A 254 -2.08 -11.98 10.61
CA PHE A 254 -2.82 -10.81 10.15
C PHE A 254 -2.02 -9.52 10.34
N ALA A 255 -1.82 -8.77 9.26
CA ALA A 255 -1.17 -7.47 9.25
C ALA A 255 -2.18 -6.37 8.85
N PRO A 256 -3.00 -5.85 9.78
CA PRO A 256 -3.94 -4.79 9.45
C PRO A 256 -3.23 -3.45 9.24
N THR A 257 -3.75 -2.65 8.30
CA THR A 257 -3.26 -1.29 8.00
C THR A 257 -4.35 -0.24 8.24
N PHE A 258 -3.92 0.98 8.59
CA PHE A 258 -4.77 2.07 9.06
C PHE A 258 -4.40 3.41 8.41
N VAL A 259 -5.41 4.27 8.30
CA VAL A 259 -5.25 5.71 8.10
C VAL A 259 -5.70 6.35 9.40
N ALA A 260 -4.82 6.30 10.40
CA ALA A 260 -5.16 6.62 11.78
C ALA A 260 -5.69 8.06 11.95
N PHE A 261 -5.24 8.99 11.11
CA PHE A 261 -5.66 10.38 11.16
C PHE A 261 -6.39 10.80 9.88
N THR A 262 -7.66 11.18 10.03
CA THR A 262 -8.54 11.66 8.97
C THR A 262 -9.17 13.00 9.38
N PRO A 263 -9.83 13.74 8.45
CA PRO A 263 -10.61 14.93 8.80
C PRO A 263 -11.72 14.70 9.83
N TRP A 264 -12.04 13.44 10.14
CA TRP A 264 -13.14 13.04 11.01
C TRP A 264 -12.69 12.31 12.28
N THR A 265 -11.39 12.00 12.40
CA THR A 265 -10.82 11.28 13.56
C THR A 265 -10.90 12.17 14.80
N THR A 266 -11.54 11.69 15.86
CA THR A 266 -11.51 12.35 17.18
C THR A 266 -10.38 11.80 18.04
N LEU A 267 -10.03 12.51 19.12
CA LEU A 267 -9.06 12.01 20.10
C LEU A 267 -9.57 10.72 20.78
N GLU A 268 -10.86 10.69 21.12
CA GLU A 268 -11.54 9.48 21.60
C GLU A 268 -11.46 8.35 20.57
N GLY A 269 -11.77 8.61 19.30
CA GLY A 269 -11.71 7.60 18.24
C GLY A 269 -10.30 7.07 18.00
N TYR A 270 -9.26 7.88 18.21
CA TYR A 270 -7.88 7.41 18.19
C TYR A 270 -7.54 6.51 19.39
N VAL A 271 -8.05 6.83 20.59
CA VAL A 271 -7.95 5.92 21.74
C VAL A 271 -8.73 4.62 21.50
N ASP A 272 -9.89 4.68 20.84
CA ASP A 272 -10.69 3.50 20.48
C ASP A 272 -9.92 2.60 19.51
N LEU A 273 -9.22 3.17 18.52
CA LEU A 273 -8.31 2.41 17.64
C LEU A 273 -7.26 1.66 18.46
N LEU A 274 -6.54 2.34 19.35
CA LEU A 274 -5.50 1.69 20.15
C LEU A 274 -6.08 0.62 21.09
N SER A 275 -7.24 0.91 21.70
CA SER A 275 -7.96 -0.03 22.56
C SER A 275 -8.36 -1.28 21.78
N ARG A 276 -8.85 -1.11 20.55
CA ARG A 276 -9.22 -2.22 19.67
C ARG A 276 -8.04 -3.10 19.29
N LEU A 277 -6.85 -2.53 19.11
CA LEU A 277 -5.62 -3.31 18.86
C LEU A 277 -5.21 -4.12 20.09
N ILE A 278 -5.42 -3.61 21.30
CA ILE A 278 -5.19 -4.35 22.55
C ILE A 278 -6.21 -5.50 22.66
N GLU A 279 -7.50 -5.21 22.52
CA GLU A 279 -8.58 -6.21 22.60
C GLU A 279 -8.40 -7.36 21.63
N LEU A 280 -7.96 -7.05 20.41
CA LEU A 280 -7.72 -8.04 19.38
C LEU A 280 -6.32 -8.64 19.45
N GLU A 281 -5.45 -8.26 20.40
CA GLU A 281 -4.07 -8.74 20.54
C GLU A 281 -3.24 -8.57 19.24
N LEU A 282 -3.31 -7.38 18.64
CA LEU A 282 -2.70 -7.06 17.33
C LEU A 282 -1.56 -6.03 17.42
N VAL A 283 -1.20 -5.55 18.60
CA VAL A 283 -0.18 -4.50 18.77
C VAL A 283 1.15 -4.93 18.13
N GLU A 284 1.60 -6.16 18.36
CA GLU A 284 2.83 -6.70 17.74
C GLU A 284 2.70 -6.93 16.21
N SER A 285 1.48 -6.97 15.69
CA SER A 285 1.20 -7.19 14.26
C SER A 285 1.12 -5.89 13.44
N VAL A 286 1.00 -4.73 14.10
CA VAL A 286 0.85 -3.43 13.43
C VAL A 286 2.18 -2.68 13.41
N PRO A 287 2.76 -2.39 12.22
CA PRO A 287 3.91 -1.51 12.12
C PRO A 287 3.60 -0.13 12.72
N PRO A 288 4.47 0.44 13.59
CA PRO A 288 4.17 1.70 14.27
C PRO A 288 3.76 2.84 13.35
N ILE A 289 4.36 2.94 12.16
CA ILE A 289 4.02 3.94 11.16
C ILE A 289 2.51 3.98 10.84
N GLN A 290 1.80 2.84 10.88
CA GLN A 290 0.35 2.76 10.68
C GLN A 290 -0.45 3.60 11.67
N LEU A 291 0.09 3.84 12.86
CA LEU A 291 -0.55 4.59 13.93
C LEU A 291 -0.40 6.11 13.75
N CYS A 292 0.36 6.59 12.75
CA CYS A 292 0.48 8.01 12.46
C CYS A 292 0.14 8.40 11.02
N ILE A 293 -0.29 7.44 10.19
CA ILE A 293 -0.67 7.73 8.81
C ILE A 293 -1.82 8.74 8.80
N ARG A 294 -1.57 9.83 8.09
CA ARG A 294 -2.55 10.88 7.81
C ARG A 294 -3.16 10.64 6.43
N LEU A 295 -4.48 10.84 6.32
CA LEU A 295 -5.21 10.68 5.07
C LEU A 295 -4.65 11.60 3.98
N LEU A 296 -4.04 11.00 2.97
CA LEU A 296 -3.65 11.67 1.74
C LEU A 296 -4.88 11.83 0.84
N VAL A 297 -5.06 13.03 0.29
CA VAL A 297 -6.13 13.34 -0.67
C VAL A 297 -5.47 13.78 -1.98
N PRO A 298 -5.09 12.85 -2.86
CA PRO A 298 -4.50 13.22 -4.14
C PRO A 298 -5.55 13.79 -5.11
N GLU A 299 -5.08 14.43 -6.18
CA GLU A 299 -5.94 14.80 -7.31
C GLU A 299 -6.70 13.57 -7.85
N GLY A 300 -7.95 13.77 -8.24
CA GLY A 300 -8.83 12.69 -8.71
C GLY A 300 -9.32 11.72 -7.64
N SER A 301 -8.94 11.88 -6.35
CA SER A 301 -9.50 11.11 -5.24
C SER A 301 -11.03 11.14 -5.25
N TYR A 302 -11.66 9.99 -5.00
CA TYR A 302 -13.12 9.88 -4.96
C TYR A 302 -13.71 10.51 -3.69
N LEU A 303 -12.87 10.85 -2.70
CA LEU A 303 -13.27 11.68 -1.57
C LEU A 303 -13.77 13.06 -2.03
N LEU A 304 -13.24 13.60 -3.12
CA LEU A 304 -13.69 14.89 -3.70
C LEU A 304 -15.13 14.85 -4.23
N LYS A 305 -15.72 13.66 -4.34
CA LYS A 305 -17.13 13.44 -4.72
C LYS A 305 -18.07 13.32 -3.52
N LEU A 306 -17.53 13.19 -2.31
CA LEU A 306 -18.32 13.11 -1.08
C LEU A 306 -18.91 14.49 -0.76
N ALA A 307 -20.22 14.54 -0.50
CA ALA A 307 -20.91 15.78 -0.15
C ALA A 307 -20.29 16.41 1.11
N GLY A 308 -20.05 17.73 1.07
CA GLY A 308 -19.43 18.47 2.17
C GLY A 308 -17.92 18.24 2.36
N PHE A 309 -17.29 17.33 1.60
CA PHE A 309 -15.85 17.06 1.78
C PHE A 309 -14.97 18.23 1.32
N ARG A 310 -15.42 18.99 0.32
CA ARG A 310 -14.71 20.19 -0.16
C ARG A 310 -14.57 21.27 0.92
N ASP A 311 -15.46 21.30 1.90
CA ASP A 311 -15.42 22.25 3.01
C ASP A 311 -14.36 21.87 4.06
N LEU A 312 -13.80 20.65 3.99
CA LEU A 312 -12.80 20.12 4.93
C LEU A 312 -11.37 20.26 4.40
N ILE A 313 -11.19 20.64 3.13
CA ILE A 313 -9.89 20.67 2.46
C ILE A 313 -9.54 22.09 2.01
N GLN A 314 -8.25 22.35 1.84
CA GLN A 314 -7.68 23.56 1.26
C GLN A 314 -7.42 23.33 -0.22
N ASP A 315 -6.90 24.36 -0.90
CA ASP A 315 -6.47 24.26 -2.30
C ASP A 315 -5.42 23.16 -2.51
N PHE A 316 -5.36 22.65 -3.74
CA PHE A 316 -4.36 21.67 -4.15
C PHE A 316 -2.94 22.26 -4.03
N ASP A 317 -2.03 21.52 -3.39
CA ASP A 317 -0.63 21.89 -3.28
C ASP A 317 0.23 20.92 -4.09
N ALA A 318 0.75 21.42 -5.22
CA ALA A 318 1.59 20.66 -6.14
C ALA A 318 2.87 20.11 -5.48
N ARG A 319 3.37 20.72 -4.40
CA ARG A 319 4.55 20.21 -3.70
C ARG A 319 4.26 18.90 -3.00
N ILE A 320 3.03 18.70 -2.50
CA ILE A 320 2.62 17.45 -1.85
C ILE A 320 1.76 16.56 -2.75
N LEU A 321 1.48 17.00 -3.98
CA LEU A 321 0.64 16.31 -4.95
C LEU A 321 -0.75 15.94 -4.39
N GLY A 322 -1.34 16.85 -3.61
CA GLY A 322 -2.62 16.61 -2.95
C GLY A 322 -3.25 17.84 -2.29
N TYR A 323 -4.47 17.65 -1.83
CA TYR A 323 -5.24 18.61 -1.06
C TYR A 323 -4.89 18.53 0.42
N ARG A 324 -4.50 19.66 1.00
CA ARG A 324 -4.26 19.75 2.45
C ARG A 324 -5.59 19.80 3.19
N TRP A 325 -5.61 19.33 4.42
CA TRP A 325 -6.73 19.52 5.34
C TRP A 325 -6.19 19.79 6.73
N ARG A 326 -6.95 20.56 7.50
CA ARG A 326 -6.68 20.86 8.91
C ARG A 326 -7.84 20.29 9.72
N HIS A 327 -7.52 19.61 10.82
CA HIS A 327 -8.57 19.08 11.66
C HIS A 327 -9.30 20.22 12.39
N GLN A 328 -10.62 20.09 12.57
CA GLN A 328 -11.41 21.11 13.28
C GLN A 328 -10.97 21.26 14.74
N ASP A 329 -10.61 20.14 15.37
CA ASP A 329 -9.91 20.11 16.65
C ASP A 329 -8.39 20.09 16.43
N ALA A 330 -7.72 21.21 16.72
CA ALA A 330 -6.28 21.36 16.55
C ALA A 330 -5.45 20.39 17.42
N ARG A 331 -6.03 19.82 18.49
CA ARG A 331 -5.35 18.83 19.33
C ARG A 331 -5.12 17.51 18.59
N VAL A 332 -5.99 17.16 17.64
CA VAL A 332 -5.82 15.96 16.80
C VAL A 332 -4.61 16.12 15.88
N ASP A 333 -4.46 17.27 15.24
CA ASP A 333 -3.28 17.57 14.41
C ASP A 333 -1.99 17.59 15.25
N ALA A 334 -2.04 18.17 16.45
CA ALA A 334 -0.90 18.16 17.37
C ALA A 334 -0.51 16.74 17.81
N LEU A 335 -1.50 15.89 18.14
CA LEU A 335 -1.25 14.49 18.49
C LEU A 335 -0.62 13.73 17.33
N GLN A 336 -1.14 13.89 16.11
CA GLN A 336 -0.60 13.23 14.91
C GLN A 336 0.88 13.58 14.71
N GLN A 337 1.22 14.87 14.79
CA GLN A 337 2.61 15.34 14.63
C GLN A 337 3.53 14.79 15.73
N GLN A 338 3.07 14.77 16.98
CA GLN A 338 3.84 14.22 18.08
C GLN A 338 4.08 12.71 17.91
N VAL A 339 3.05 11.95 17.55
CA VAL A 339 3.16 10.50 17.31
C VAL A 339 4.10 10.23 16.14
N GLN A 340 3.98 10.97 15.04
CA GLN A 340 4.86 10.82 13.87
C GLN A 340 6.33 11.12 14.22
N ALA A 341 6.59 12.21 14.93
CA ALA A 341 7.95 12.58 15.35
C ALA A 341 8.55 11.53 16.30
N PHE A 342 7.74 10.99 17.21
CA PHE A 342 8.17 9.93 18.12
C PHE A 342 8.50 8.63 17.38
N ILE A 343 7.67 8.19 16.43
CA ILE A 343 7.93 6.99 15.63
C ILE A 343 9.24 7.11 14.87
N ALA A 344 9.51 8.26 14.25
CA ALA A 344 10.77 8.48 13.54
C ALA A 344 12.01 8.32 14.46
N SER A 345 11.97 8.92 15.67
CA SER A 345 13.04 8.75 16.68
C SER A 345 13.15 7.28 17.14
N ALA A 346 12.01 6.62 17.36
CA ALA A 346 11.97 5.24 17.83
C ALA A 346 12.55 4.23 16.83
N GLU A 347 12.37 4.48 15.54
CA GLU A 347 12.98 3.67 14.47
C GLU A 347 14.51 3.84 14.47
N GLU A 348 15.03 5.06 14.64
CA GLU A 348 16.47 5.33 14.77
C GLU A 348 17.07 4.67 16.02
N GLU A 349 16.33 4.63 17.13
CA GLU A 349 16.73 4.01 18.40
C GLU A 349 16.53 2.48 18.44
N GLY A 350 15.88 1.89 17.43
CA GLY A 350 15.59 0.46 17.38
C GLY A 350 14.63 -0.03 18.47
N LEU A 351 13.67 0.80 18.90
CA LEU A 351 12.69 0.43 19.93
C LEU A 351 11.75 -0.68 19.44
N SER A 352 11.36 -1.59 20.33
CA SER A 352 10.39 -2.63 19.99
C SER A 352 8.99 -2.06 19.76
N ARG A 353 8.18 -2.75 18.94
CA ARG A 353 6.79 -2.35 18.63
C ARG A 353 5.97 -2.12 19.89
N ARG A 354 6.09 -3.00 20.89
CA ARG A 354 5.48 -2.82 22.22
C ARG A 354 5.83 -1.49 22.88
N ARG A 355 7.11 -1.13 22.97
CA ARG A 355 7.54 0.10 23.65
C ARG A 355 7.06 1.35 22.90
N VAL A 356 7.06 1.29 21.58
CA VAL A 356 6.49 2.36 20.74
C VAL A 356 4.99 2.49 21.00
N PHE A 357 4.25 1.39 21.02
CA PHE A 357 2.82 1.40 21.31
C PHE A 357 2.49 1.92 22.72
N GLU A 358 3.21 1.46 23.76
CA GLU A 358 3.04 1.93 25.14
C GLU A 358 3.16 3.45 25.25
N ARG A 359 4.14 4.04 24.52
CA ARG A 359 4.33 5.49 24.50
C ARG A 359 3.21 6.21 23.74
N ILE A 360 2.79 5.68 22.58
CA ILE A 360 1.66 6.23 21.81
C ILE A 360 0.36 6.20 22.62
N TRP A 361 0.10 5.10 23.33
CA TRP A 361 -1.03 4.93 24.24
C TRP A 361 -1.07 6.03 25.32
N ALA A 362 0.08 6.32 25.94
CA ALA A 362 0.21 7.39 26.91
C ALA A 362 -0.02 8.78 26.30
N MET A 363 0.53 9.05 25.11
CA MET A 363 0.35 10.32 24.39
C MET A 363 -1.12 10.56 24.02
N ALA A 364 -1.81 9.52 23.55
CA ALA A 364 -3.24 9.59 23.23
C ALA A 364 -4.08 9.95 24.47
N HIS A 365 -3.84 9.31 25.62
CA HIS A 365 -4.55 9.63 26.86
C HIS A 365 -4.22 11.02 27.39
N GLN A 366 -2.95 11.44 27.29
CA GLN A 366 -2.53 12.78 27.70
C GLN A 366 -3.24 13.87 26.88
N SER A 367 -3.47 13.64 25.58
CA SER A 367 -4.22 14.59 24.73
C SER A 367 -5.67 14.80 25.18
N LEU A 368 -6.23 13.81 25.90
CA LEU A 368 -7.55 13.87 26.55
C LEU A 368 -7.48 14.33 28.01
N SER A 369 -6.30 14.72 28.51
CA SER A 369 -6.06 15.00 29.94
C SER A 369 -6.43 13.84 30.86
N ARG A 370 -6.22 12.60 30.39
CA ARG A 370 -6.46 11.35 31.13
C ARG A 370 -5.16 10.65 31.44
N ILE A 371 -5.16 9.84 32.49
CA ILE A 371 -4.07 8.92 32.79
C ILE A 371 -4.29 7.65 31.95
N ALA A 372 -3.26 7.22 31.23
CA ALA A 372 -3.31 5.98 30.46
C ALA A 372 -3.43 4.77 31.41
N PRO A 373 -4.38 3.84 31.16
CA PRO A 373 -4.43 2.57 31.86
C PRO A 373 -3.12 1.79 31.69
N PRO A 374 -2.66 1.07 32.72
CA PRO A 374 -1.45 0.25 32.63
C PRO A 374 -1.63 -0.93 31.66
N LEU A 375 -0.57 -1.30 30.95
CA LEU A 375 -0.57 -2.38 29.95
C LEU A 375 0.23 -3.63 30.38
N ASP A 376 0.85 -3.61 31.57
CA ASP A 376 1.86 -4.59 31.99
C ASP A 376 1.39 -6.06 31.98
N HIS A 377 0.09 -6.27 32.18
CA HIS A 377 -0.52 -7.61 32.28
C HIS A 377 -1.31 -8.03 31.04
N LEU A 378 -1.35 -7.21 30.00
CA LEU A 378 -2.14 -7.49 28.80
C LEU A 378 -1.32 -8.27 27.77
N ASN A 379 -1.98 -9.21 27.10
CA ASN A 379 -1.42 -9.85 25.91
C ASN A 379 -1.54 -8.88 24.73
N LEU A 380 -0.40 -8.38 24.25
CA LEU A 380 -0.34 -7.43 23.14
C LEU A 380 -0.17 -8.11 21.77
N GLY A 381 -0.32 -9.44 21.75
CA GLY A 381 -0.09 -10.26 20.57
C GLY A 381 1.33 -10.81 20.50
N SER A 382 1.63 -11.50 19.40
CA SER A 382 2.93 -12.12 19.15
C SER A 382 3.56 -11.50 17.91
N SER A 383 4.90 -11.59 17.83
CA SER A 383 5.61 -11.26 16.59
C SER A 383 5.14 -12.16 15.45
N MET A 384 4.91 -11.55 14.29
CA MET A 384 4.42 -12.22 13.09
C MET A 384 5.43 -12.04 11.95
N PRO A 385 5.44 -12.92 10.93
CA PRO A 385 6.18 -12.69 9.71
C PRO A 385 5.80 -11.32 9.11
N HIS A 386 6.79 -10.53 8.70
CA HIS A 386 6.57 -9.21 8.10
C HIS A 386 7.72 -8.82 7.17
N LEU A 387 7.45 -7.93 6.22
CA LEU A 387 8.50 -7.38 5.35
C LEU A 387 9.34 -6.35 6.11
N SER A 388 10.64 -6.33 5.84
CA SER A 388 11.59 -5.37 6.42
C SER A 388 11.29 -3.92 6.04
N GLU A 389 10.64 -3.72 4.89
CA GLU A 389 10.17 -2.41 4.42
C GLU A 389 8.68 -2.52 4.08
N PRO A 390 7.79 -1.99 4.93
CA PRO A 390 6.38 -2.04 4.64
C PRO A 390 6.01 -0.85 3.74
N TRP A 391 5.76 -1.13 2.45
CA TRP A 391 5.38 -0.12 1.47
C TRP A 391 3.87 0.11 1.44
N TYR A 392 3.44 1.37 1.41
CA TYR A 392 2.02 1.74 1.38
C TYR A 392 1.71 2.67 0.21
N CYS A 393 0.54 2.49 -0.42
CA CYS A 393 0.19 3.25 -1.62
C CYS A 393 0.12 4.77 -1.40
N CYS A 394 -0.16 5.22 -0.18
CA CYS A 394 -0.35 6.62 0.20
C CYS A 394 0.79 7.18 1.07
N ALA A 395 1.90 6.46 1.23
CA ALA A 395 3.01 6.94 2.05
C ALA A 395 3.66 8.20 1.45
N GLU A 396 3.98 9.19 2.30
CA GLU A 396 4.89 10.28 1.95
C GLU A 396 6.34 9.79 2.05
N PRO A 397 7.27 10.30 1.21
CA PRO A 397 8.68 10.00 1.36
C PRO A 397 9.25 10.60 2.64
N THR A 398 10.26 9.94 3.20
CA THR A 398 11.07 10.52 4.28
C THR A 398 11.92 11.67 3.74
N THR A 399 12.34 12.57 4.63
CA THR A 399 13.28 13.66 4.28
C THR A 399 14.56 13.11 3.66
N GLN A 400 15.07 11.97 4.16
CA GLN A 400 16.24 11.30 3.60
C GLN A 400 16.02 10.79 2.17
N GLN A 401 14.85 10.22 1.89
CA GLN A 401 14.49 9.77 0.53
C GLN A 401 14.42 10.93 -0.46
N LEU A 402 13.91 12.10 -0.03
CA LEU A 402 13.90 13.31 -0.86
C LEU A 402 15.31 13.87 -1.10
N HIS A 403 16.19 13.84 -0.10
CA HIS A 403 17.57 14.35 -0.23
C HIS A 403 18.51 13.44 -1.03
N SER A 404 18.11 12.20 -1.31
CA SER A 404 18.96 11.24 -2.02
C SER A 404 19.00 11.45 -3.55
N PHE A 405 18.23 12.42 -4.09
CA PHE A 405 18.05 12.63 -5.53
C PHE A 405 18.43 14.03 -6.02
#